data_AF-A0A538C3Q9-F1
#
_entry.id   AF-A0A538C3Q9-F1
#
_cell.length_a   1.000
_cell.length_b   1.000
_cell.length_c   1.000
_cell.angle_alpha   90.00
_cell.angle_beta   90.00
_cell.angle_gamma   90.00
#
_symmetry.space_group_name_H-M   'P 1'
#
loop_
_entity.id
_entity.type
_entity.pdbx_description
1 polymer ?
#
loop_
_entity_poly.entity_id
_entity_poly.type
_entity_poly.pdbx_seq_one_letter_code
_entity_poly.pdbx_strand_id
1 'polypeptide(L)'
;ELYRRAPAAKHHQAYEHGLLEHCLSVAQGVSAISATFPGIDRDVAVTGALLHDIGKLEAYTTDPSAIDLTDAGRLQGEIPLGYYRIRREIEDIDGFPPRLAEALLHIILSHHGTLEHGSPVVPCTREATLVHFLDNLGGRLGSFDRLQKELPVGASWSSFDRALGTSAFFGAVEDAPPRLEAA
;
A
#
# COMPACT_ATOMS: atom_id res chain seq x y z
N GLU A 1 -15.35 10.93 2.87
CA GLU A 1 -15.98 9.76 3.52
C GLU A 1 -15.58 8.43 2.89
N LEU A 2 -15.61 8.28 1.56
CA LEU A 2 -15.22 7.04 0.86
C LEU A 2 -13.82 6.52 1.21
N TYR A 3 -12.80 7.40 1.23
CA TYR A 3 -11.42 7.01 1.58
C TYR A 3 -11.29 6.40 2.97
N ARG A 4 -12.09 6.88 3.94
CA ARG A 4 -12.09 6.29 5.27
C ARG A 4 -12.68 4.89 5.25
N ARG A 5 -13.59 4.55 4.35
CA ARG A 5 -14.35 3.28 4.40
C ARG A 5 -13.84 2.21 3.43
N ALA A 6 -12.87 2.56 2.58
CA ALA A 6 -12.40 1.67 1.53
C ALA A 6 -11.42 0.59 2.05
N PRO A 7 -11.49 -0.64 1.49
CA PRO A 7 -10.49 -1.68 1.72
C PRO A 7 -9.22 -1.43 0.91
N ALA A 8 -8.07 -1.98 1.35
CA ALA A 8 -6.81 -1.82 0.61
C ALA A 8 -6.66 -2.80 -0.55
N ALA A 9 -7.28 -3.99 -0.49
CA ALA A 9 -7.27 -4.98 -1.56
C ALA A 9 -8.33 -6.06 -1.28
N LYS A 10 -8.47 -7.00 -2.22
CA LYS A 10 -9.35 -8.18 -2.08
C LYS A 10 -8.87 -9.20 -1.04
N HIS A 11 -7.55 -9.28 -0.82
CA HIS A 11 -6.93 -10.30 0.05
C HIS A 11 -5.96 -9.73 1.10
N HIS A 12 -5.69 -8.43 1.06
CA HIS A 12 -4.82 -7.73 2.00
C HIS A 12 -5.55 -6.50 2.52
N GLN A 13 -5.68 -6.39 3.84
CA GLN A 13 -6.50 -5.36 4.50
C GLN A 13 -7.89 -5.17 3.85
N ALA A 14 -8.54 -6.30 3.59
CA ALA A 14 -9.85 -6.41 2.95
C ALA A 14 -10.98 -6.11 3.96
N TYR A 15 -10.92 -4.97 4.63
CA TYR A 15 -11.89 -4.52 5.63
C TYR A 15 -12.10 -3.00 5.55
N GLU A 16 -13.18 -2.50 6.15
CA GLU A 16 -13.46 -1.07 6.23
C GLU A 16 -12.29 -0.34 6.91
N HIS A 17 -11.79 0.76 6.33
CA HIS A 17 -10.57 1.50 6.74
C HIS A 17 -9.24 0.92 6.26
N GLY A 18 -9.21 -0.27 5.65
CA GLY A 18 -7.96 -0.92 5.25
C GLY A 18 -7.07 -0.04 4.35
N LEU A 19 -7.65 0.68 3.39
CA LEU A 19 -6.90 1.58 2.50
C LEU A 19 -6.25 2.74 3.25
N LEU A 20 -6.98 3.35 4.19
CA LEU A 20 -6.47 4.47 4.98
C LEU A 20 -5.33 4.00 5.90
N GLU A 21 -5.50 2.86 6.57
CA GLU A 21 -4.47 2.29 7.44
C GLU A 21 -3.20 1.94 6.67
N HIS A 22 -3.35 1.36 5.47
CA HIS A 22 -2.26 1.08 4.54
C HIS A 22 -1.48 2.35 4.18
N CYS A 23 -2.15 3.31 3.55
CA CYS A 23 -1.50 4.54 3.09
C CYS A 23 -0.89 5.35 4.25
N LEU A 24 -1.53 5.37 5.42
CA LEU A 24 -0.98 6.01 6.61
C LEU A 24 0.31 5.32 7.08
N SER A 25 0.35 4.00 7.12
CA SER A 25 1.54 3.23 7.52
C SER A 25 2.70 3.49 6.56
N VAL A 26 2.44 3.49 5.24
CA VAL A 26 3.45 3.84 4.22
C VAL A 26 3.94 5.28 4.42
N ALA A 27 3.02 6.24 4.60
CA ALA A 27 3.37 7.65 4.80
C ALA A 27 4.20 7.88 6.09
N GLN A 28 3.89 7.16 7.18
CA GLN A 28 4.67 7.19 8.40
C GLN A 28 6.08 6.65 8.19
N GLY A 29 6.22 5.52 7.50
CA GLY A 29 7.53 4.94 7.15
C GLY A 29 8.36 5.87 6.27
N VAL A 30 7.74 6.43 5.22
CA VAL A 30 8.36 7.42 4.33
C VAL A 30 8.82 8.65 5.13
N SER A 31 7.96 9.20 5.98
CA SER A 31 8.29 10.34 6.85
C SER A 31 9.45 10.04 7.80
N ALA A 32 9.50 8.84 8.38
CA ALA A 32 10.53 8.47 9.34
C ALA A 32 11.90 8.31 8.67
N ILE A 33 11.92 7.77 7.45
CA ILE A 33 13.16 7.41 6.75
C ILE A 33 13.68 8.55 5.85
N SER A 34 12.82 9.48 5.40
CA SER A 34 13.19 10.51 4.41
C SER A 34 14.44 11.31 4.81
N ALA A 35 14.61 11.64 6.10
CA ALA A 35 15.75 12.42 6.59
C ALA A 35 17.10 11.69 6.48
N THR A 36 17.09 10.36 6.36
CA THR A 36 18.30 9.54 6.20
C THR A 36 18.91 9.69 4.81
N PHE A 37 18.12 10.11 3.81
CA PHE A 37 18.55 10.22 2.42
C PHE A 37 18.52 11.68 1.95
N PRO A 38 19.68 12.30 1.66
CA PRO A 38 19.73 13.68 1.18
C PRO A 38 18.92 13.87 -0.11
N GLY A 39 18.33 15.05 -0.29
CA GLY A 39 17.65 15.43 -1.53
C GLY A 39 16.30 14.76 -1.77
N ILE A 40 15.66 14.21 -0.73
CA ILE A 40 14.25 13.82 -0.75
C ILE A 40 13.43 15.01 -0.29
N ASP A 41 12.48 15.46 -1.12
CA ASP A 41 11.42 16.33 -0.66
C ASP A 41 10.42 15.50 0.16
N ARG A 42 10.50 15.65 1.49
CA ARG A 42 9.68 14.88 2.43
C ARG A 42 8.19 15.11 2.19
N ASP A 43 7.78 16.33 1.90
CA ASP A 43 6.37 16.67 1.81
C ASP A 43 5.77 16.10 0.52
N VAL A 44 6.52 16.12 -0.58
CA VAL A 44 6.15 15.41 -1.82
C VAL A 44 6.08 13.90 -1.60
N ALA A 45 7.08 13.30 -0.94
CA ALA A 45 7.11 11.86 -0.70
C ALA A 45 5.96 11.39 0.20
N VAL A 46 5.70 12.11 1.31
CA VAL A 46 4.59 11.79 2.23
C VAL A 46 3.24 11.99 1.55
N THR A 47 3.07 13.07 0.78
CA THR A 47 1.83 13.31 0.03
C THR A 47 1.61 12.21 -1.01
N GLY A 48 2.64 11.84 -1.77
CA GLY A 48 2.59 10.73 -2.71
C GLY A 48 2.27 9.40 -2.03
N ALA A 49 2.84 9.12 -0.85
CA ALA A 49 2.53 7.93 -0.06
C ALA A 49 1.07 7.87 0.40
N LEU A 50 0.45 9.00 0.75
CA LEU A 50 -0.96 9.04 1.11
C LEU A 50 -1.89 8.81 -0.08
N LEU A 51 -1.45 9.17 -1.29
CA LEU A 51 -2.28 9.17 -2.50
C LEU A 51 -2.00 8.01 -3.46
N HIS A 52 -0.90 7.26 -3.30
CA HIS A 52 -0.42 6.30 -4.31
C HIS A 52 -1.51 5.30 -4.74
N ASP A 53 -2.33 4.87 -3.79
CA ASP A 53 -3.33 3.82 -3.92
C ASP A 53 -4.78 4.37 -4.03
N ILE A 54 -4.96 5.68 -4.23
CA ILE A 54 -6.27 6.33 -4.17
C ILE A 54 -7.27 5.82 -5.23
N GLY A 55 -6.79 5.26 -6.34
CA GLY A 55 -7.66 4.69 -7.37
C GLY A 55 -8.41 3.43 -6.95
N LYS A 56 -8.06 2.85 -5.80
CA LYS A 56 -8.80 1.73 -5.19
C LYS A 56 -10.24 2.10 -4.82
N LEU A 57 -10.52 3.39 -4.65
CA LEU A 57 -11.87 3.90 -4.41
C LEU A 57 -12.83 3.62 -5.57
N GLU A 58 -12.33 3.60 -6.80
CA GLU A 58 -13.09 3.25 -7.99
C GLU A 58 -12.89 1.79 -8.39
N ALA A 59 -11.72 1.22 -8.12
CA ALA A 59 -11.38 -0.12 -8.57
C ALA A 59 -12.13 -1.23 -7.84
N TYR A 60 -12.49 -1.02 -6.56
CA TYR A 60 -13.16 -2.02 -5.73
C TYR A 60 -14.58 -1.61 -5.33
N THR A 61 -15.43 -2.61 -5.12
CA THR A 61 -16.74 -2.44 -4.50
C THR A 61 -16.58 -1.96 -3.05
N THR A 62 -17.57 -1.20 -2.57
CA THR A 62 -17.56 -0.63 -1.22
C THR A 62 -18.23 -1.54 -0.18
N ASP A 63 -18.79 -2.68 -0.59
CA ASP A 63 -19.39 -3.66 0.31
C ASP A 63 -18.27 -4.40 1.08
N PRO A 64 -18.14 -4.18 2.40
CA PRO A 64 -17.08 -4.81 3.20
C PRO A 64 -17.24 -6.33 3.32
N SER A 65 -18.44 -6.86 3.06
CA SER A 65 -18.73 -8.29 3.12
C SER A 65 -18.45 -9.03 1.81
N ALA A 66 -18.29 -8.30 0.71
CA ALA A 66 -18.10 -8.83 -0.63
C ALA A 66 -17.23 -7.90 -1.49
N ILE A 67 -15.97 -7.74 -1.10
CA ILE A 67 -14.99 -6.94 -1.84
C ILE A 67 -14.66 -7.64 -3.16
N ASP A 68 -14.99 -6.99 -4.28
CA ASP A 68 -14.64 -7.43 -5.63
C ASP A 68 -14.27 -6.23 -6.51
N LEU A 69 -13.72 -6.50 -7.69
CA LEU A 69 -13.41 -5.46 -8.66
C LEU A 69 -14.69 -4.93 -9.32
N THR A 70 -14.81 -3.60 -9.44
CA THR A 70 -15.80 -2.95 -10.30
C THR A 70 -15.46 -3.14 -11.77
N ASP A 71 -16.37 -2.80 -12.68
CA ASP A 71 -16.06 -2.78 -14.12
C ASP A 71 -14.89 -1.84 -14.44
N ALA A 72 -14.82 -0.68 -13.76
CA ALA A 72 -13.69 0.23 -13.90
C ALA A 72 -12.38 -0.40 -13.41
N GLY A 73 -12.40 -1.07 -12.26
CA GLY A 73 -11.24 -1.81 -11.74
C GLY A 73 -10.77 -2.91 -12.67
N ARG A 74 -11.68 -3.66 -13.29
CA ARG A 74 -11.34 -4.73 -14.25
C ARG A 74 -10.83 -4.20 -15.59
N LEU A 75 -11.39 -3.11 -16.10
CA LEU A 75 -11.06 -2.57 -17.42
C LEU A 75 -9.86 -1.62 -17.41
N GLN A 76 -9.68 -0.87 -16.33
CA GLN A 76 -8.69 0.22 -16.25
C GLN A 76 -7.61 -0.03 -15.20
N GLY A 77 -7.94 -0.71 -14.11
CA GLY A 77 -7.03 -0.90 -12.97
C GLY A 77 -6.93 0.32 -12.06
N GLU A 78 -6.46 0.10 -10.83
CA GLU A 78 -6.40 1.13 -9.79
C GLU A 78 -5.40 2.26 -10.09
N ILE A 79 -4.26 1.97 -10.72
CA ILE A 79 -3.22 2.98 -10.97
C ILE A 79 -3.71 4.07 -11.95
N PRO A 80 -4.25 3.74 -13.15
CA PRO A 80 -4.78 4.76 -14.05
C PRO A 80 -5.96 5.53 -13.46
N LEU A 81 -6.83 4.86 -12.68
CA LEU A 81 -7.94 5.50 -11.97
C LEU A 81 -7.43 6.51 -10.93
N GLY A 82 -6.41 6.15 -10.15
CA GLY A 82 -5.79 7.03 -9.17
C GLY A 82 -5.10 8.24 -9.81
N TYR A 83 -4.35 8.01 -10.89
CA TYR A 83 -3.76 9.09 -11.68
C TYR A 83 -4.82 10.06 -12.19
N TYR A 84 -5.89 9.53 -12.80
CA TYR A 84 -6.96 10.36 -13.37
C TYR A 84 -7.66 11.19 -12.30
N ARG A 85 -7.99 10.59 -11.15
CA ARG A 85 -8.60 11.28 -10.01
C ARG A 85 -7.73 12.46 -9.57
N ILE A 86 -6.45 12.22 -9.26
CA ILE A 86 -5.56 13.27 -8.75
C ILE A 86 -5.25 14.31 -9.80
N ARG A 87 -5.11 13.91 -11.07
CA ARG A 87 -4.91 14.85 -12.18
C ARG A 87 -6.03 15.88 -12.27
N ARG A 88 -7.29 15.45 -12.11
CA ARG A 88 -8.46 16.35 -12.13
C ARG A 88 -8.46 17.32 -10.96
N GLU A 89 -8.21 16.83 -9.75
CA GLU A 89 -8.13 17.68 -8.56
C GLU A 89 -7.02 18.74 -8.69
N ILE A 90 -5.89 18.38 -9.31
CA ILE A 90 -4.80 19.32 -9.62
C ILE A 90 -5.25 20.38 -10.64
N GLU A 91 -5.97 19.99 -11.70
CA GLU A 91 -6.44 20.90 -12.75
C GLU A 91 -7.51 21.89 -12.24
N ASP A 92 -8.24 21.53 -11.19
CA ASP A 92 -9.24 22.39 -10.54
C ASP A 92 -8.60 23.44 -9.59
N ILE A 93 -7.29 23.34 -9.30
CA ILE A 93 -6.55 24.29 -8.46
C ILE A 93 -5.81 25.31 -9.36
N ASP A 94 -6.30 26.55 -9.38
CA ASP A 94 -5.67 27.62 -10.16
C ASP A 94 -4.20 27.85 -9.73
N GLY A 95 -3.31 27.90 -10.71
CA GLY A 95 -1.88 28.10 -10.49
C GLY A 95 -1.13 26.93 -9.85
N PHE A 96 -1.67 25.70 -9.84
CA PHE A 96 -0.95 24.55 -9.27
C PHE A 96 0.44 24.36 -9.93
N PRO A 97 1.54 24.21 -9.17
CA PRO A 97 2.88 24.16 -9.75
C PRO A 97 3.08 22.93 -10.66
N PRO A 98 3.44 23.10 -11.95
CA PRO A 98 3.53 21.98 -12.90
C PRO A 98 4.51 20.88 -12.49
N ARG A 99 5.67 21.26 -11.90
CA ARG A 99 6.67 20.29 -11.43
C ARG A 99 6.20 19.48 -10.22
N LEU A 100 5.42 20.10 -9.34
CA LEU A 100 4.82 19.39 -8.21
C LEU A 100 3.77 18.39 -8.70
N ALA A 101 2.97 18.78 -9.70
CA ALA A 101 2.00 17.88 -10.31
C ALA A 101 2.68 16.68 -10.97
N GLU A 102 3.74 16.91 -11.76
CA GLU A 102 4.54 15.83 -12.37
C GLU A 102 5.09 14.88 -11.30
N ALA A 103 5.65 15.38 -10.20
CA ALA A 103 6.22 14.56 -9.14
C ALA A 103 5.16 13.69 -8.45
N LEU A 104 4.01 14.26 -8.05
CA LEU A 104 2.94 13.52 -7.37
C LEU A 104 2.32 12.47 -8.28
N LEU A 105 2.02 12.83 -9.53
CA LEU A 105 1.44 11.92 -10.50
C LEU A 105 2.43 10.79 -10.86
N HIS A 106 3.74 11.07 -10.90
CA HIS A 106 4.75 10.05 -11.13
C HIS A 106 4.82 9.04 -9.98
N ILE A 107 4.68 9.48 -8.72
CA ILE A 107 4.61 8.56 -7.57
C ILE A 107 3.43 7.60 -7.75
N ILE A 108 2.25 8.11 -8.07
CA ILE A 108 1.05 7.28 -8.30
C ILE A 108 1.28 6.31 -9.46
N LEU A 109 1.82 6.75 -10.59
CA LEU A 109 2.03 5.90 -11.76
C LEU A 109 3.13 4.84 -11.59
N SER A 110 4.03 4.99 -10.62
CA SER A 110 5.24 4.17 -10.51
C SER A 110 5.35 3.34 -9.24
N HIS A 111 4.40 3.45 -8.30
CA HIS A 111 4.55 2.87 -6.96
C HIS A 111 4.62 1.34 -6.94
N HIS A 112 4.16 0.62 -7.98
CA HIS A 112 4.37 -0.82 -8.11
C HIS A 112 5.83 -1.21 -8.50
N GLY A 113 6.67 -0.23 -8.85
CA GLY A 113 8.11 -0.38 -8.99
C GLY A 113 8.60 -0.91 -10.33
N THR A 114 7.99 -1.99 -10.83
CA THR A 114 8.42 -2.64 -12.08
C THR A 114 7.25 -2.89 -13.01
N LEU A 115 7.53 -2.93 -14.31
CA LEU A 115 6.52 -3.26 -15.33
C LEU A 115 5.96 -4.68 -15.13
N GLU A 116 6.81 -5.61 -14.67
CA GLU A 116 6.43 -7.01 -14.37
C GLU A 116 5.42 -7.12 -13.22
N HIS A 117 5.46 -6.19 -12.26
CA HIS A 117 4.48 -6.09 -11.17
C HIS A 117 3.26 -5.22 -11.54
N GLY A 118 3.07 -4.92 -12.84
CA GLY A 118 1.92 -4.17 -13.33
C GLY A 118 2.03 -2.65 -13.18
N SER A 119 3.21 -2.11 -12.86
CA SER A 119 3.44 -0.66 -12.84
C SER A 119 3.42 -0.11 -14.27
N PRO A 120 2.67 0.98 -14.59
CA PRO A 120 2.72 1.63 -15.89
C PRO A 120 4.10 2.16 -16.27
N VAL A 121 4.83 2.70 -15.29
CA VAL A 121 6.21 3.19 -15.42
C VAL A 121 7.01 2.82 -14.17
N VAL A 122 8.34 2.94 -14.24
CA VAL A 122 9.22 2.67 -13.08
C VAL A 122 9.48 3.95 -12.25
N PRO A 123 9.84 3.84 -10.96
CA PRO A 123 10.23 4.99 -10.16
C PRO A 123 11.46 5.69 -10.75
N CYS A 124 11.34 7.01 -10.96
CA CYS A 124 12.37 7.83 -11.61
C CYS A 124 12.81 9.02 -10.74
N THR A 125 12.23 9.16 -9.55
CA THR A 125 12.57 10.18 -8.55
C THR A 125 12.93 9.52 -7.23
N ARG A 126 13.61 10.26 -6.34
CA ARG A 126 13.97 9.72 -5.02
C ARG A 126 12.72 9.48 -4.18
N GLU A 127 11.75 10.37 -4.28
CA GLU A 127 10.45 10.30 -3.63
C GLU A 127 9.67 9.07 -4.09
N ALA A 128 9.53 8.85 -5.41
CA ALA A 128 8.82 7.68 -5.93
C ALA A 128 9.51 6.37 -5.57
N THR A 129 10.85 6.35 -5.63
CA THR A 129 11.64 5.19 -5.21
C THR A 129 11.41 4.87 -3.73
N LEU A 130 11.43 5.89 -2.87
CA LEU A 130 11.19 5.71 -1.43
C LEU A 130 9.77 5.19 -1.17
N VAL A 131 8.75 5.79 -1.79
CA VAL A 131 7.35 5.36 -1.64
C VAL A 131 7.18 3.91 -2.09
N HIS A 132 7.70 3.53 -3.26
CA HIS A 132 7.64 2.16 -3.76
C HIS A 132 8.23 1.15 -2.76
N PHE A 133 9.43 1.40 -2.25
CA PHE A 133 10.09 0.45 -1.35
C PHE A 133 9.39 0.36 0.01
N LEU A 134 8.84 1.45 0.54
CA LEU A 134 8.10 1.44 1.80
C LEU A 134 6.74 0.74 1.66
N ASP A 135 6.04 0.96 0.54
CA ASP A 135 4.82 0.26 0.20
C ASP A 135 5.05 -1.26 0.09
N ASN A 136 6.06 -1.66 -0.69
CA ASN A 136 6.43 -3.06 -0.86
C ASN A 136 6.89 -3.72 0.46
N LEU A 137 7.63 -3.00 1.30
CA LEU A 137 8.03 -3.48 2.62
C LEU A 137 6.82 -3.77 3.51
N GLY A 138 5.83 -2.86 3.52
CA GLY A 138 4.58 -3.04 4.27
C GLY A 138 3.85 -4.31 3.85
N GLY A 139 3.64 -4.50 2.54
CA GLY A 139 3.01 -5.72 2.02
C GLY A 139 3.80 -6.99 2.36
N ARG A 140 5.13 -6.94 2.29
CA ARG A 140 6.00 -8.09 2.62
C ARG A 140 5.93 -8.45 4.10
N LEU A 141 5.97 -7.47 5.00
CA LEU A 141 5.83 -7.70 6.45
C LEU A 141 4.42 -8.17 6.81
N GLY A 142 3.39 -7.66 6.14
CA GLY A 142 2.02 -8.15 6.32
C GLY A 142 1.85 -9.63 5.95
N SER A 143 2.64 -10.15 5.00
CA SER A 143 2.69 -11.60 4.75
C SER A 143 3.25 -12.38 5.94
N PHE A 144 4.28 -11.87 6.64
CA PHE A 144 4.75 -12.49 7.87
C PHE A 144 3.67 -12.51 8.95
N ASP A 145 2.97 -11.40 9.17
CA ASP A 145 1.90 -11.32 10.17
C ASP A 145 0.77 -12.32 9.92
N ARG A 146 0.37 -12.49 8.65
CA ARG A 146 -0.63 -13.48 8.25
C ARG A 146 -0.13 -14.90 8.50
N LEU A 147 1.07 -15.22 8.02
CA LEU A 147 1.65 -16.57 8.17
C LEU A 147 1.84 -16.94 9.64
N GLN A 148 2.18 -15.97 10.49
CA GLN A 148 2.32 -16.20 11.93
C GLN A 148 0.98 -16.54 12.59
N LYS A 149 -0.12 -15.88 12.19
CA LYS A 149 -1.47 -16.17 12.71
C LYS A 149 -1.97 -17.55 12.29
N GLU A 150 -1.54 -18.03 11.13
CA GLU A 150 -1.90 -19.34 10.57
C GLU A 150 -0.96 -20.47 11.02
N LEU A 151 0.11 -20.15 11.77
CA LEU A 151 1.15 -21.09 12.15
C LEU A 151 0.61 -22.13 13.15
N PRO A 152 0.73 -23.45 12.87
CA PRO A 152 0.34 -24.49 13.81
C PRO A 152 1.13 -24.40 15.12
N VAL A 153 0.48 -24.76 16.24
CA VAL A 153 1.14 -24.79 17.55
C VAL A 153 2.38 -25.70 17.50
N GLY A 154 3.51 -25.18 17.94
CA GLY A 154 4.79 -25.90 17.93
C GLY A 154 5.54 -25.88 16.59
N ALA A 155 4.97 -25.33 15.52
CA ALA A 155 5.68 -25.13 14.26
C ALA A 155 6.55 -23.86 14.32
N SER A 156 7.74 -23.90 13.70
CA SER A 156 8.63 -22.75 13.56
C SER A 156 8.73 -22.21 12.14
N TRP A 157 8.20 -22.95 11.16
CA TRP A 157 8.22 -22.60 9.74
C TRP A 157 6.80 -22.57 9.20
N SER A 158 6.48 -21.57 8.40
CA SER A 158 5.23 -21.53 7.64
C SER A 158 5.28 -22.43 6.41
N SER A 159 4.11 -22.69 5.81
CA SER A 159 4.05 -23.12 4.40
C SER A 159 4.68 -22.08 3.48
N PHE A 160 5.05 -22.49 2.28
CA PHE A 160 5.59 -21.60 1.26
C PHE A 160 4.61 -20.46 0.95
N ASP A 161 5.11 -19.23 0.94
CA ASP A 161 4.34 -18.04 0.59
C ASP A 161 4.83 -17.46 -0.75
N ARG A 162 3.90 -17.23 -1.68
CA ARG A 162 4.24 -16.72 -3.01
C ARG A 162 4.72 -15.28 -2.98
N ALA A 163 4.20 -14.44 -2.09
CA ALA A 163 4.61 -13.05 -1.99
C ALA A 163 6.01 -12.93 -1.37
N LEU A 164 6.38 -13.82 -0.45
CA LEU A 164 7.73 -13.89 0.09
C LEU A 164 8.73 -14.60 -0.84
N GLY A 165 8.24 -15.49 -1.71
CA GLY A 165 9.07 -16.39 -2.52
C GLY A 165 9.77 -17.48 -1.69
N THR A 166 9.36 -17.68 -0.44
CA THR A 166 9.96 -18.62 0.51
C THR A 166 8.98 -18.91 1.67
N SER A 167 9.36 -19.84 2.55
CA SER A 167 8.72 -20.00 3.86
C SER A 167 9.26 -18.98 4.87
N ALA A 168 8.38 -18.50 5.76
CA ALA A 168 8.75 -17.66 6.88
C ALA A 168 9.20 -18.53 8.08
N PHE A 169 10.19 -18.04 8.83
CA PHE A 169 10.66 -18.65 10.07
C PHE A 169 10.32 -17.74 11.26
N PHE A 170 9.72 -18.30 12.30
CA PHE A 170 9.26 -17.58 13.49
C PHE A 170 9.97 -18.00 14.79
N GLY A 171 10.93 -18.93 14.71
CA GLY A 171 11.53 -19.53 15.90
C GLY A 171 10.57 -20.48 16.63
N ALA A 172 11.04 -21.13 17.69
CA ALA A 172 10.15 -21.82 18.62
C ALA A 172 9.45 -20.73 19.46
N VAL A 173 8.12 -20.67 19.43
CA VAL A 173 7.37 -19.88 20.41
C VAL A 173 7.47 -20.61 21.74
N GLU A 174 8.57 -20.41 22.47
CA GLU A 174 8.64 -20.81 23.88
C GLU A 174 7.68 -19.90 24.65
N ASP A 175 6.62 -20.52 25.20
CA ASP A 175 5.66 -19.93 26.14
C ASP A 175 5.05 -18.57 25.73
N ALA A 176 4.07 -18.62 24.82
CA ALA A 176 3.03 -17.59 24.87
C ALA A 176 2.31 -17.71 26.24
N PRO A 177 2.28 -16.66 27.09
CA PRO A 177 1.54 -16.74 28.34
C PRO A 177 0.07 -17.06 28.03
N PRO A 178 -0.62 -17.83 28.90
CA PRO A 178 -2.00 -18.22 28.65
C PRO A 178 -2.83 -16.97 28.39
N ARG A 179 -3.59 -16.98 27.29
CA ARG A 179 -4.53 -15.92 26.97
C ARG A 179 -5.45 -15.75 28.18
N LEU A 180 -5.42 -14.58 28.81
CA LEU A 180 -6.43 -14.19 29.78
C LEU A 180 -7.78 -14.30 29.07
N GLU A 181 -8.57 -15.29 29.45
CA GLU A 181 -9.98 -15.34 29.09
C GLU A 181 -10.63 -14.09 29.67
N ALA A 182 -11.20 -13.26 28.79
CA ALA A 182 -11.99 -12.12 29.21
C ALA A 182 -13.23 -12.64 29.94
N ALA A 183 -13.33 -12.31 31.23
CA ALA A 183 -14.54 -12.43 32.03
C ALA A 183 -15.48 -11.25 31.75
#